data_AF-A0A227IYL8-F1
#
_entry.id   AF-A0A227IYL8-F1
#
_cell.length_a   1.000
_cell.length_b   1.000
_cell.length_c   1.000
_cell.angle_alpha   90.00
_cell.angle_beta   90.00
_cell.angle_gamma   90.00
#
_symmetry.space_group_name_H-M   'P 1'
#
loop_
_entity.id
_entity.type
_entity.pdbx_description
1 polymer ?
#
loop_
_entity_poly.entity_id
_entity_poly.type
_entity_poly.pdbx_seq_one_letter_code
_entity_poly.pdbx_strand_id
1 'polypeptide(L)'
;MAILQIGAGGVGWVVAHKAAQNNDVLGDITIASRTVGKCEKIIESIQKKNNLKDSTKKLEARAVNADDVDSLVALIEEVKP
;
A
#
# COMPACT_ATOMS: atom_id res chain seq x y z
N MET A 1 -1.66 -14.05 -1.83
CA MET A 1 -2.26 -13.16 -0.83
C MET A 1 -1.76 -11.77 -1.15
N ALA A 2 -2.66 -10.79 -1.13
CA ALA A 2 -2.31 -9.40 -1.30
C ALA A 2 -3.12 -8.57 -0.29
N ILE A 3 -2.72 -7.32 -0.08
CA ILE A 3 -3.49 -6.38 0.72
C ILE A 3 -3.57 -5.04 0.01
N LEU A 4 -4.74 -4.41 0.13
CA LEU A 4 -4.99 -3.04 -0.30
C LEU A 4 -5.17 -2.15 0.92
N GLN A 5 -4.20 -1.27 1.19
CA GLN A 5 -4.30 -0.27 2.25
C GLN A 5 -4.86 1.04 1.67
N ILE A 6 -5.99 1.51 2.20
CA ILE A 6 -6.57 2.80 1.83
C ILE A 6 -6.29 3.81 2.94
N GLY A 7 -5.43 4.79 2.65
CA GLY A 7 -5.02 5.85 3.56
C GLY A 7 -3.51 5.88 3.80
N ALA A 8 -2.90 7.05 3.54
CA ALA A 8 -1.47 7.33 3.71
C ALA A 8 -1.22 8.46 4.73
N GLY A 9 -1.95 8.44 5.85
CA GLY A 9 -1.75 9.34 7.00
C GLY A 9 -0.69 8.83 7.97
N GLY A 10 -0.55 9.46 9.14
CA GLY A 10 0.47 9.06 10.14
C GLY A 10 0.33 7.61 10.61
N VAL A 11 -0.90 7.14 10.87
CA VAL A 11 -1.15 5.74 11.22
C VAL A 11 -0.92 4.82 10.01
N GLY A 12 -1.41 5.21 8.83
CA GLY A 12 -1.20 4.46 7.59
C GLY A 12 0.29 4.28 7.23
N TRP A 13 1.13 5.25 7.58
CA TRP A 13 2.58 5.14 7.47
C TRP A 13 3.12 3.96 8.29
N VAL A 14 2.77 3.90 9.57
CA VAL A 14 3.22 2.82 10.46
C VAL A 14 2.69 1.46 10.00
N VAL A 15 1.41 1.40 9.60
CA VAL A 15 0.78 0.17 9.08
C VAL A 15 1.55 -0.35 7.87
N ALA A 16 1.83 0.50 6.88
CA ALA A 16 2.56 0.09 5.68
C ALA A 16 3.97 -0.43 6.00
N HIS A 17 4.69 0.23 6.93
CA HIS A 17 6.00 -0.26 7.37
C HIS A 17 5.92 -1.61 8.07
N LYS A 18 4.89 -1.85 8.90
CA LYS A 18 4.69 -3.12 9.59
C LYS A 18 4.19 -4.23 8.67
N ALA A 19 3.37 -3.89 7.68
CA ALA A 19 2.95 -4.80 6.65
C ALA A 19 4.15 -5.26 5.79
N ALA A 20 5.00 -4.32 5.35
CA ALA A 20 6.23 -4.64 4.61
C ALA A 20 7.19 -5.54 5.42
N GLN A 21 7.30 -5.33 6.73
CA GLN A 21 8.11 -6.17 7.63
C GLN A 21 7.57 -7.61 7.78
N ASN A 22 6.33 -7.87 7.36
CA ASN A 22 5.67 -9.16 7.46
C ASN A 22 5.02 -9.57 6.12
N ASN A 23 5.58 -9.10 5.01
CA ASN A 23 5.05 -9.36 3.67
C ASN A 23 5.31 -10.81 3.18
N ASP A 24 6.07 -11.60 3.93
CA ASP A 24 6.12 -13.06 3.77
C ASP A 24 4.76 -13.71 4.10
N VAL A 25 3.97 -13.09 4.98
CA VAL A 25 2.60 -13.52 5.32
C VAL A 25 1.56 -12.72 4.53
N LEU A 26 1.73 -11.40 4.46
CA LEU A 26 0.74 -10.50 3.85
C LEU A 26 0.83 -10.42 2.32
N GLY A 27 1.93 -10.88 1.73
CA GLY A 27 2.14 -10.93 0.30
C GLY A 27 2.32 -9.55 -0.35
N ASP A 28 1.68 -9.34 -1.50
CA ASP A 28 1.79 -8.11 -2.28
C ASP A 28 1.03 -6.96 -1.59
N ILE A 29 1.60 -5.76 -1.57
CA ILE A 29 1.05 -4.61 -0.86
C ILE A 29 0.77 -3.47 -1.84
N THR A 30 -0.48 -3.01 -1.88
CA THR A 30 -0.86 -1.78 -2.58
C THR A 30 -1.29 -0.72 -1.57
N ILE A 31 -0.67 0.46 -1.64
CA ILE A 31 -1.00 1.62 -0.80
C ILE A 31 -1.73 2.65 -1.66
N ALA A 32 -3.00 2.89 -1.35
CA ALA A 32 -3.85 3.83 -2.04
C ALA A 32 -4.22 5.03 -1.16
N SER A 33 -4.26 6.22 -1.74
CA SER A 33 -4.69 7.45 -1.07
C SER A 33 -5.13 8.47 -2.09
N ARG A 34 -5.84 9.53 -1.66
CA ARG A 34 -6.20 10.65 -2.54
C ARG A 34 -4.97 11.32 -3.16
N THR A 35 -3.88 11.41 -2.40
CA THR A 35 -2.61 11.97 -2.87
C THR A 35 -1.58 10.84 -3.04
N VAL A 36 -1.36 10.40 -4.27
CA VAL A 36 -0.42 9.31 -4.59
C VAL A 36 1.01 9.58 -4.08
N GLY A 37 1.46 10.83 -4.12
CA GLY A 37 2.79 11.22 -3.62
C GLY A 37 3.00 10.96 -2.12
N LYS A 38 1.94 10.81 -1.31
CA LYS A 38 2.09 10.33 0.07
C LYS A 38 2.37 8.83 0.13
N CYS A 39 1.74 8.04 -0.74
CA CYS A 39 2.00 6.60 -0.86
C CYS A 39 3.45 6.35 -1.32
N GLU A 40 3.89 7.07 -2.35
CA GLU A 40 5.27 6.96 -2.88
C GLU A 40 6.32 7.27 -1.80
N LYS A 41 6.11 8.32 -1.00
CA LYS A 41 7.00 8.64 0.15
C LYS A 41 7.07 7.52 1.18
N ILE A 42 5.97 6.82 1.44
CA ILE A 42 5.95 5.66 2.34
C ILE A 42 6.78 4.52 1.72
N ILE A 43 6.58 4.23 0.44
CA ILE A 43 7.33 3.18 -0.29
C ILE A 43 8.83 3.47 -0.27
N GLU A 44 9.23 4.69 -0.61
CA GLU A 44 10.63 5.12 -0.51
C GLU A 44 11.19 4.92 0.90
N SER A 45 10.41 5.25 1.94
CA SER A 45 10.86 5.08 3.33
C SER A 45 11.03 3.61 3.71
N ILE A 46 10.12 2.74 3.26
CA ILE A 46 10.19 1.29 3.44
C ILE A 46 11.46 0.74 2.78
N GLN A 47 11.75 1.14 1.55
CA GLN A 47 12.94 0.73 0.81
C GLN A 47 14.22 1.25 1.49
N LYS A 48 14.28 2.54 1.84
CA LYS A 48 15.43 3.16 2.53
C LYS A 48 15.75 2.50 3.87
N LYS A 49 14.74 1.97 4.57
CA LYS A 49 14.91 1.28 5.86
C LYS A 49 15.07 -0.24 5.73
N ASN A 50 15.08 -0.77 4.50
CA ASN A 50 15.10 -2.21 4.22
C ASN A 50 14.01 -2.98 4.99
N ASN A 51 12.81 -2.40 5.05
CA ASN A 51 11.69 -2.95 5.79
C ASN A 51 10.93 -4.04 5.04
N LEU A 52 11.17 -4.21 3.74
CA LEU A 52 10.51 -5.20 2.90
C LEU A 52 11.17 -6.57 3.14
N LYS A 53 10.48 -7.48 3.83
CA LYS A 53 11.06 -8.76 4.30
C LYS A 53 11.28 -9.76 3.16
N ASP A 54 10.29 -9.96 2.31
CA ASP A 54 10.37 -10.72 1.07
C ASP A 54 10.43 -9.76 -0.11
N SER A 55 11.61 -9.62 -0.73
CA SER A 55 11.85 -8.73 -1.86
C SER A 55 11.20 -9.20 -3.17
N THR A 56 10.64 -10.42 -3.21
CA THR A 56 9.90 -10.92 -4.38
C THR A 56 8.46 -10.41 -4.43
N LYS A 57 7.94 -9.87 -3.33
CA LYS A 57 6.58 -9.30 -3.25
C LYS A 57 6.53 -7.88 -3.79
N LYS A 58 5.38 -7.54 -4.38
CA LYS A 58 5.11 -6.22 -4.91
C LYS A 58 4.82 -5.23 -3.79
N LEU A 59 5.24 -3.98 -4.02
CA LEU A 59 4.91 -2.83 -3.20
C LEU A 59 4.59 -1.65 -4.12
N GLU A 60 3.30 -1.32 -4.25
CA GLU A 60 2.81 -0.38 -5.26
C GLU A 60 2.02 0.79 -4.64
N ALA A 61 2.08 1.95 -5.29
CA ALA A 61 1.25 3.10 -4.97
C ALA A 61 0.08 3.21 -5.96
N ARG A 62 -1.09 3.61 -5.46
CA ARG A 62 -2.25 3.97 -6.28
C ARG A 62 -2.91 5.25 -5.76
N ALA A 63 -3.64 5.92 -6.65
CA ALA A 63 -4.51 7.03 -6.29
C ALA A 63 -5.94 6.51 -6.17
N VAL A 64 -6.68 6.97 -5.15
CA VAL A 64 -8.13 6.71 -5.06
C VAL A 64 -8.82 7.79 -4.24
N ASN A 65 -10.03 8.15 -4.65
CA ASN A 65 -10.92 8.92 -3.80
C ASN A 65 -11.80 7.96 -2.98
N ALA A 66 -11.55 7.86 -1.67
CA ALA A 66 -12.30 6.95 -0.81
C ALA A 66 -13.76 7.38 -0.55
N ASP A 67 -14.12 8.62 -0.91
CA ASP A 67 -15.52 9.10 -0.87
C ASP A 67 -16.31 8.72 -2.14
N ASP A 68 -15.64 8.13 -3.15
CA ASP A 68 -16.24 7.71 -4.41
C ASP A 68 -16.26 6.18 -4.49
N VAL A 69 -17.47 5.61 -4.43
CA VAL A 69 -17.70 4.16 -4.44
C VAL A 69 -17.24 3.53 -5.74
N ASP A 70 -17.48 4.17 -6.89
CA ASP A 70 -17.13 3.60 -8.20
C ASP A 70 -15.60 3.54 -8.36
N SER A 71 -14.89 4.58 -7.92
CA SER A 71 -13.43 4.59 -7.86
C SER A 71 -12.88 3.47 -6.95
N LEU A 72 -13.53 3.20 -5.81
CA LEU A 72 -13.14 2.12 -4.91
C LEU A 72 -13.35 0.73 -5.52
N VAL A 73 -14.51 0.52 -6.15
CA VAL A 73 -14.83 -0.74 -6.84
C VAL A 73 -13.82 -1.00 -7.95
N ALA A 74 -13.56 -0.01 -8.80
CA ALA A 74 -12.58 -0.12 -9.89
C ALA A 74 -11.18 -0.49 -9.36
N LEU A 75 -10.74 0.14 -8.26
CA LEU A 75 -9.45 -0.17 -7.66
C LEU A 75 -9.39 -1.59 -7.08
N ILE A 76 -10.45 -2.04 -6.39
CA ILE A 76 -10.50 -3.38 -5.81
C ILE A 76 -10.47 -4.44 -6.92
N GLU A 77 -11.19 -4.22 -8.03
CA GLU A 77 -11.15 -5.13 -9.18
C GLU A 77 -9.81 -5.14 -9.93
N GLU A 78 -9.12 -4.00 -10.01
CA GLU A 78 -7.76 -3.91 -10.57
C GLU A 78 -6.74 -4.67 -9.71
N VAL A 79 -6.74 -4.40 -8.40
CA VAL A 79 -5.71 -4.90 -7.47
C VAL A 79 -5.95 -6.36 -7.09
N LYS A 80 -7.23 -6.78 -6.98
CA LYS A 80 -7.64 -8.10 -6.48
C LYS A 80 -6.90 -8.51 -5.19
N PRO A 81 -6.98 -7.69 -4.13
CA PRO A 81 -6.25 -7.90 -2.88
C PRO A 81 -6.67 -9.21 -2.19
#